data_AF-A0A2G8LAU4-F1
#
_entry.id   AF-A0A2G8LAU4-F1
#
_cell.length_a   1.000
_cell.length_b   1.000
_cell.length_c   1.000
_cell.angle_alpha   90.00
_cell.angle_beta   90.00
_cell.angle_gamma   90.00
#
_symmetry.space_group_name_H-M   'P 1'
#
loop_
_entity.id
_entity.type
_entity.pdbx_description
1 polymer ?
#
loop_
_entity_poly.entity_id
_entity_poly.type
_entity_poly.pdbx_seq_one_letter_code
_entity_poly.pdbx_strand_id
1 'polypeptide(L)'
;MMSSVDDNHVQLAAGDGPNVTLTMRLLMQGKEVGSIIGRGGNTVKKFREESKAKINISDSSCPERIVTVTGSPEAIHKAFQMITDKFEE
;
A
#
# COMPACT_ATOMS: atom_id res chain seq x y z
N MET A 1 9.34 -30.00 28.88
CA MET A 1 10.50 -29.17 28.49
C MET A 1 11.02 -29.73 27.19
N MET A 2 10.97 -29.08 26.03
CA MET A 2 10.65 -27.70 25.67
C MET A 2 9.71 -27.75 24.45
N SER A 3 8.70 -26.88 24.44
CA SER A 3 7.87 -26.58 23.26
C SER A 3 8.70 -25.78 22.27
N SER A 4 8.85 -26.28 21.04
CA SER A 4 9.27 -25.46 19.92
C SER A 4 8.24 -24.33 19.76
N VAL A 5 8.72 -23.11 19.85
CA VAL A 5 7.96 -21.89 19.61
C VAL A 5 7.70 -21.80 18.12
N ASP A 6 6.48 -22.12 17.71
CA ASP A 6 6.01 -21.85 16.36
C ASP A 6 6.01 -20.33 16.13
N ASP A 7 6.70 -19.90 15.07
CA ASP A 7 6.68 -18.53 14.57
C ASP A 7 5.23 -18.08 14.34
N ASN A 8 4.81 -17.14 15.17
CA ASN A 8 3.49 -16.55 15.21
C ASN A 8 3.22 -15.76 13.92
N HIS A 9 2.83 -16.47 12.85
CA HIS A 9 2.13 -15.87 11.74
C HIS A 9 0.73 -15.52 12.26
N VAL A 10 0.54 -14.25 12.64
CA VAL A 10 -0.78 -13.70 12.95
C VAL A 10 -1.63 -13.79 11.69
N GLN A 11 -2.33 -14.90 11.52
CA GLN A 11 -3.46 -15.01 10.62
C GLN A 11 -4.58 -14.21 11.26
N LEU A 12 -4.71 -12.95 10.84
CA LEU A 12 -5.93 -12.17 11.07
C LEU A 12 -7.05 -12.92 10.36
N ALA A 13 -7.78 -13.76 11.10
CA ALA A 13 -9.05 -14.28 10.65
C ALA A 13 -9.92 -13.06 10.30
N ALA A 14 -10.31 -12.95 9.04
CA ALA A 14 -11.25 -11.95 8.56
C ALA A 14 -12.61 -12.24 9.22
N GLY A 15 -12.75 -11.78 10.46
CA GLY A 15 -14.00 -11.77 11.19
C GLY A 15 -14.95 -10.77 10.54
N ASP A 16 -16.23 -11.09 10.63
CA ASP A 16 -17.42 -10.43 10.08
C ASP A 16 -17.63 -9.00 10.67
N GLY A 17 -16.60 -8.16 10.54
CA GLY A 17 -16.63 -6.76 10.90
C GLY A 17 -17.36 -5.94 9.83
N PRO A 18 -17.83 -4.73 10.18
CA PRO A 18 -18.41 -3.84 9.18
C PRO A 18 -17.45 -3.69 7.99
N ASN A 19 -18.00 -3.68 6.77
CA ASN A 19 -17.22 -3.47 5.55
C ASN A 19 -16.73 -2.01 5.52
N VAL A 20 -15.69 -1.72 6.31
CA VAL A 20 -15.14 -0.37 6.48
C VAL A 20 -14.21 -0.09 5.32
N THR A 21 -14.53 0.93 4.55
CA THR A 21 -13.62 1.49 3.54
C THR A 21 -12.90 2.68 4.15
N LEU A 22 -11.58 2.65 4.11
CA LEU A 22 -10.70 3.71 4.58
C LEU A 22 -10.11 4.46 3.39
N THR A 23 -9.60 5.67 3.64
CA THR A 23 -8.80 6.43 2.67
C THR A 23 -7.57 7.00 3.37
N MET A 24 -6.40 6.64 2.87
CA MET A 24 -5.11 7.16 3.30
C MET A 24 -4.58 8.12 2.23
N ARG A 25 -4.02 9.25 2.66
CA ARG A 25 -3.40 10.24 1.76
C ARG A 25 -1.97 10.47 2.22
N LEU A 26 -1.03 10.21 1.32
CA LEU A 26 0.40 10.34 1.57
C LEU A 26 0.91 11.54 0.77
N LEU A 27 1.59 12.47 1.44
CA LEU A 27 2.30 13.57 0.81
C LEU A 27 3.72 13.10 0.49
N MET A 28 4.11 13.15 -0.78
CA MET A 28 5.37 12.57 -1.24
C MET A 28 6.07 13.45 -2.26
N GLN A 29 7.39 13.38 -2.29
CA GLN A 29 8.22 14.06 -3.27
C GLN A 29 8.10 13.40 -4.65
N GLY A 30 8.31 14.17 -5.71
CA GLY A 30 8.26 13.66 -7.09
C GLY A 30 9.15 12.43 -7.35
N LYS A 31 10.32 12.33 -6.71
CA LYS A 31 11.24 11.19 -6.82
C LYS A 31 10.59 9.89 -6.30
N GLU A 32 10.03 9.94 -5.10
CA GLU A 32 9.36 8.81 -4.44
C GLU A 32 8.19 8.32 -5.29
N VAL A 33 7.40 9.26 -5.80
CA VAL A 33 6.25 8.96 -6.66
C VAL A 33 6.67 8.36 -7.99
N GLY A 34 7.82 8.78 -8.54
CA GLY A 34 8.42 8.15 -9.71
C GLY A 34 8.71 6.66 -9.50
N SER A 35 9.24 6.30 -8.33
CA SER A 35 9.49 4.89 -7.95
C SER A 35 8.19 4.08 -7.84
N ILE A 36 7.16 4.66 -7.21
CA ILE A 36 5.82 4.05 -7.09
C ILE A 36 5.18 3.81 -8.47
N ILE A 37 5.27 4.78 -9.38
CA ILE A 37 4.71 4.64 -10.74
C ILE A 37 5.47 3.57 -11.50
N GLY A 38 6.81 3.62 -11.45
CA GLY A 38 7.68 2.72 -12.20
C GLY A 38 7.62 2.90 -13.71
N ARG A 39 8.48 2.16 -14.42
CA ARG A 39 8.55 2.24 -15.89
C ARG A 39 7.22 1.83 -16.53
N GLY A 40 6.64 2.71 -17.36
CA GLY A 40 5.36 2.45 -18.03
C GLY A 40 4.15 2.32 -17.10
N GLY A 41 4.28 2.73 -15.82
CA GLY A 41 3.22 2.56 -14.82
C GLY A 41 3.08 1.12 -14.30
N ASN A 42 4.03 0.22 -14.59
CA ASN A 42 3.90 -1.19 -14.25
C ASN A 42 3.90 -1.45 -12.73
N THR A 43 4.69 -0.68 -11.97
CA THR A 43 4.76 -0.82 -10.51
C THR A 43 3.42 -0.45 -9.86
N VAL A 44 2.87 0.72 -10.17
CA VAL A 44 1.57 1.13 -9.60
C VAL A 44 0.41 0.25 -10.07
N LYS A 45 0.48 -0.33 -11.27
CA LYS A 45 -0.49 -1.34 -11.73
C LYS A 45 -0.45 -2.59 -10.84
N LYS A 46 0.75 -3.14 -10.61
CA LYS A 46 0.96 -4.27 -9.69
C LYS A 46 0.43 -3.95 -8.30
N PHE A 47 0.69 -2.75 -7.78
CA PHE A 47 0.20 -2.35 -6.45
C PHE A 47 -1.31 -2.37 -6.38
N ARG A 48 -2.02 -1.81 -7.37
CA ARG A 48 -3.48 -1.84 -7.45
C ARG A 48 -4.02 -3.27 -7.52
N GLU A 49 -3.40 -4.11 -8.35
CA GLU A 49 -3.84 -5.50 -8.58
C GLU A 49 -3.63 -6.40 -7.35
N GLU A 50 -2.49 -6.28 -6.68
CA GLU A 50 -2.13 -7.14 -5.56
C GLU A 50 -2.72 -6.67 -4.23
N SER A 51 -2.79 -5.36 -3.98
CA SER A 51 -3.42 -4.82 -2.77
C SER A 51 -4.94 -4.85 -2.80
N LYS A 52 -5.54 -4.87 -4.00
CA LYS A 52 -6.97 -4.61 -4.20
C LYS A 52 -7.41 -3.20 -3.76
N ALA A 53 -6.46 -2.29 -3.47
CA ALA A 53 -6.74 -0.91 -3.16
C ALA A 53 -6.85 -0.06 -4.43
N LYS A 54 -7.70 0.96 -4.37
CA LYS A 54 -7.74 2.03 -5.36
C LYS A 54 -6.61 3.02 -5.05
N ILE A 55 -5.66 3.16 -5.97
CA ILE A 55 -4.53 4.08 -5.84
C ILE A 55 -4.65 5.20 -6.89
N ASN A 56 -4.75 6.45 -6.44
CA ASN A 56 -4.71 7.65 -7.26
C ASN A 56 -3.49 8.50 -6.92
N ILE A 57 -2.90 9.15 -7.92
CA ILE A 57 -1.74 10.02 -7.74
C ILE A 57 -2.11 11.36 -8.36
N SER A 58 -1.97 12.45 -7.60
CA SER A 58 -2.22 13.81 -8.09
C SER A 58 -1.34 14.16 -9.29
N ASP A 59 -1.64 15.24 -10.00
CA ASP A 59 -0.81 15.68 -11.13
C ASP A 59 0.66 15.94 -10.74
N SER A 60 1.51 16.12 -11.75
CA SER A 60 2.94 16.39 -11.59
C SER A 60 3.30 17.87 -11.68
N SER A 61 2.33 18.78 -11.51
CA SER A 61 2.56 20.23 -11.56
C SER A 61 3.24 20.76 -10.28
N CYS A 62 3.12 20.01 -9.18
CA CYS A 62 3.72 20.34 -7.90
C CYS A 62 4.94 19.43 -7.60
N PRO A 63 5.99 19.94 -6.90
CA PRO A 63 7.12 19.13 -6.43
C PRO A 63 6.70 18.01 -5.49
N GLU A 64 5.69 18.28 -4.68
CA GLU A 64 5.02 17.31 -3.82
C GLU A 64 3.71 16.86 -4.46
N ARG A 65 3.42 15.57 -4.36
CA ARG A 65 2.23 14.96 -4.92
C ARG A 65 1.52 14.16 -3.84
N ILE A 66 0.21 14.05 -4.00
CA ILE A 66 -0.64 13.31 -3.08
C ILE A 66 -0.93 11.94 -3.68
N VAL A 67 -0.49 10.89 -2.99
CA VAL A 67 -0.86 9.51 -3.28
C VAL A 67 -2.04 9.14 -2.38
N THR A 68 -3.20 8.93 -2.99
CA THR A 68 -4.44 8.56 -2.31
C THR A 68 -4.68 7.07 -2.47
N VAL A 69 -4.80 6.35 -1.36
CA VAL A 69 -5.07 4.91 -1.31
C VAL A 69 -6.40 4.68 -0.60
N THR A 70 -7.35 4.03 -1.27
CA THR A 70 -8.69 3.75 -0.74
C THR A 70 -8.99 2.26 -0.81
N GLY A 71 -9.51 1.67 0.26
CA GLY A 71 -9.85 0.24 0.31
C GLY A 71 -10.19 -0.25 1.72
N SER A 72 -10.27 -1.56 1.91
CA SER A 72 -10.35 -2.16 3.25
C SER A 72 -9.05 -1.90 4.03
N PRO A 73 -9.05 -2.03 5.37
CA PRO A 73 -7.83 -1.90 6.17
C PRO A 73 -6.68 -2.79 5.67
N GLU A 74 -6.97 -4.03 5.28
CA GLU A 74 -5.99 -4.99 4.75
C GLU A 74 -5.46 -4.55 3.39
N ALA A 75 -6.35 -4.06 2.51
CA ALA A 75 -5.97 -3.55 1.20
C ALA A 75 -5.05 -2.33 1.32
N ILE A 76 -5.37 -1.40 2.23
CA ILE A 76 -4.51 -0.24 2.50
C ILE A 76 -3.19 -0.67 3.11
N HIS A 77 -3.18 -1.57 4.09
CA HIS A 77 -1.96 -2.05 4.72
C HIS A 77 -1.02 -2.68 3.69
N LYS A 78 -1.54 -3.56 2.84
CA LYS A 78 -0.76 -4.19 1.77
C LYS A 78 -0.25 -3.17 0.74
N ALA A 79 -1.09 -2.21 0.33
CA ALA A 79 -0.67 -1.14 -0.58
C ALA A 79 0.44 -0.27 0.04
N PHE A 80 0.31 0.08 1.32
CA PHE A 80 1.27 0.89 2.04
C PHE A 80 2.62 0.18 2.17
N GLN A 81 2.64 -1.10 2.53
CA GLN A 81 3.86 -1.91 2.61
C GLN A 81 4.60 -1.93 1.26
N MET A 82 3.90 -2.24 0.16
CA MET A 82 4.52 -2.22 -1.17
C MET A 82 5.08 -0.85 -1.57
N ILE A 83 4.45 0.24 -1.12
CA ILE A 83 4.93 1.60 -1.37
C ILE A 83 6.21 1.87 -0.57
N THR A 84 6.25 1.52 0.71
CA THR A 84 7.42 1.75 1.57
C THR A 84 8.61 0.90 1.14
N ASP A 85 8.38 -0.34 0.67
CA ASP A 85 9.43 -1.20 0.12
C ASP A 85 10.15 -0.52 -1.07
N LYS A 86 9.47 0.36 -1.81
CA LYS A 86 10.06 1.13 -2.91
C LYS A 86 10.88 2.35 -2.52
N PHE A 87 10.91 2.69 -1.23
CA PHE A 87 11.78 3.74 -0.70
C PHE A 87 13.08 3.19 -0.14
N GLU A 88 13.12 1.89 0.16
CA GLU A 88 14.31 1.21 0.66
C GLU A 88 15.24 0.71 -0.46
N GLU A 89 14.75 0.70 -1.72
CA GLU A 89 15.53 0.43 -2.95
C GLU A 89 16.33 1.65 -3.45
#